data_AF-B4JJF5-F1
#
_entry.id   AF-B4JJF5-F1
#
_cell.length_a   1.000
_cell.length_b   1.000
_cell.length_c   1.000
_cell.angle_alpha   90.00
_cell.angle_beta   90.00
_cell.angle_gamma   90.00
#
_symmetry.space_group_name_H-M   'P 1'
#
loop_
_entity.id
_entity.type
_entity.pdbx_description
1 polymer ?
#
loop_
_entity_poly.entity_id
_entity_poly.type
_entity_poly.pdbx_seq_one_letter_code
_entity_poly.pdbx_strand_id
1 'polypeptide(L)'
;MDNASWQQRAQIKDDEIEVNATGRFIKGFVWPNISIEFYLDISMVISHILFIAITIAISRKCLLLQLARTAKHAFYCAVAQVLCVSEAMMIRNALMHTTFGLLGCLLGFFGVGTEVLRKQTHFRSKHGRFGLAGCLLLFGSFFTGMWLLLQQLRNEFSISLLFGHRVCGLFCFMATMGTLMFSYNTGFMHHNWQNNHIAVFKCCTLMAMLGAVCYEYRYFAASIAALIPNQILDAISVYERDRHLG
;
A
#
# COMPACT_ATOMS: atom_id res chain seq x y z
N MET A 1 25.67 -35.20 37.01
CA MET A 1 26.46 -34.86 35.81
C MET A 1 26.06 -35.88 34.75
N ASP A 2 25.34 -35.44 33.71
CA ASP A 2 25.34 -36.05 32.38
C ASP A 2 24.66 -35.06 31.41
N ASN A 3 25.46 -34.13 30.91
CA ASN A 3 25.11 -33.11 29.91
C ASN A 3 25.20 -33.70 28.48
N ALA A 4 24.53 -34.81 28.23
CA ALA A 4 24.59 -35.48 26.92
C ALA A 4 23.22 -36.01 26.49
N SER A 5 22.30 -35.12 26.10
CA SER A 5 21.10 -35.55 25.37
C SER A 5 20.46 -34.50 24.43
N TRP A 6 20.88 -33.23 24.45
CA TRP A 6 20.32 -32.21 23.56
C TRP A 6 20.99 -32.12 22.18
N GLN A 7 22.23 -32.60 22.02
CA GLN A 7 22.92 -32.55 20.73
C GLN A 7 22.48 -33.64 19.73
N GLN A 8 21.70 -34.64 20.16
CA GLN A 8 21.40 -35.81 19.32
C GLN A 8 20.00 -35.78 18.67
N ARG A 9 19.19 -34.74 18.92
CA ARG A 9 17.81 -34.62 18.37
C ARG A 9 17.65 -33.60 17.24
N ALA A 10 18.73 -33.00 16.75
CA ALA A 10 18.73 -32.12 15.58
C ALA A 10 19.39 -32.76 14.35
N GLN A 11 19.44 -34.10 14.25
CA GLN A 11 19.63 -34.77 12.97
C GLN A 11 18.32 -34.71 12.17
N ILE A 12 18.02 -33.52 11.68
CA ILE A 12 17.24 -33.39 10.45
C ILE A 12 18.09 -34.11 9.40
N LYS A 13 17.53 -35.18 8.81
CA LYS A 13 18.11 -35.83 7.63
C LYS A 13 18.42 -34.73 6.63
N ASP A 14 19.70 -34.54 6.33
CA ASP A 14 20.18 -33.78 5.20
C ASP A 14 19.63 -34.48 3.93
N ASP A 15 18.41 -34.14 3.53
CA ASP A 15 17.96 -34.37 2.17
C ASP A 15 18.76 -33.37 1.33
N GLU A 16 19.94 -33.80 0.89
CA GLU A 16 20.79 -33.11 -0.08
C GLU A 16 19.99 -32.99 -1.40
N ILE A 17 19.33 -31.85 -1.59
CA ILE A 17 18.65 -31.53 -2.85
C ILE A 17 19.67 -30.94 -3.83
N GLU A 18 19.62 -31.49 -5.04
CA GLU A 18 20.53 -31.36 -6.18
C GLU A 18 20.82 -29.92 -6.66
N VAL A 19 22.12 -29.59 -6.65
CA VAL A 19 22.97 -28.83 -7.60
C VAL A 19 22.45 -27.50 -8.19
N ASN A 20 23.11 -26.39 -7.80
CA ASN A 20 23.12 -25.16 -8.59
C ASN A 20 24.21 -25.26 -9.71
N ALA A 21 24.05 -24.46 -10.78
CA ALA A 21 24.90 -24.40 -11.98
C ALA A 21 26.43 -24.18 -11.78
N THR A 22 26.91 -24.00 -10.55
CA THR A 22 28.32 -23.83 -10.18
C THR A 22 28.97 -25.10 -9.62
N GLY A 23 28.23 -26.21 -9.51
CA GLY A 23 28.76 -27.49 -9.04
C GLY A 23 29.15 -27.51 -7.55
N ARG A 24 28.74 -26.49 -6.78
CA ARG A 24 28.98 -26.41 -5.34
C ARG A 24 27.77 -26.93 -4.57
N PHE A 25 28.02 -27.81 -3.61
CA PHE A 25 27.04 -28.26 -2.64
C PHE A 25 26.73 -27.12 -1.67
N ILE A 26 25.51 -26.58 -1.73
CA ILE A 26 25.01 -25.60 -0.78
C ILE A 26 24.28 -26.39 0.31
N LYS A 27 24.83 -26.45 1.53
CA LYS A 27 24.25 -27.13 2.71
C LYS A 27 23.00 -26.42 3.28
N GLY A 28 22.22 -25.77 2.42
CA GLY A 28 21.12 -24.89 2.80
C GLY A 28 21.38 -23.46 2.36
N PHE A 29 20.43 -22.92 1.59
CA PHE A 29 20.41 -21.49 1.28
C PHE A 29 19.87 -20.74 2.50
N VAL A 30 20.78 -20.28 3.36
CA VAL A 30 20.43 -19.36 4.44
C VAL A 30 20.41 -17.96 3.82
N TRP A 31 19.21 -17.39 3.65
CA TRP A 31 19.09 -15.97 3.34
C TRP A 31 19.94 -15.18 4.36
N PRO A 32 20.78 -14.21 3.94
CA PRO A 32 21.41 -13.31 4.91
C PRO A 32 20.32 -12.80 5.85
N ASN A 33 20.60 -12.76 7.17
CA ASN A 33 19.69 -12.46 8.29
C ASN A 33 18.95 -11.09 8.16
N ILE A 34 18.21 -10.89 7.08
CA ILE A 34 17.34 -9.76 6.83
C ILE A 34 16.02 -10.14 7.49
N SER A 35 15.71 -9.49 8.61
CA SER A 35 14.41 -9.67 9.23
C SER A 35 13.31 -9.19 8.26
N ILE A 36 12.15 -9.82 8.33
CA ILE A 36 10.96 -9.39 7.57
C ILE A 36 10.66 -7.92 7.89
N GLU A 37 10.89 -7.50 9.14
CA GLU A 37 10.70 -6.11 9.57
C GLU A 37 11.61 -5.15 8.81
N PHE A 38 12.91 -5.46 8.73
CA PHE A 38 13.86 -4.64 7.98
C PHE A 38 13.49 -4.53 6.50
N TYR A 39 13.05 -5.63 5.88
CA TYR A 39 12.58 -5.62 4.49
C TYR A 39 11.36 -4.72 4.30
N LEU A 40 10.36 -4.81 5.19
CA LEU A 40 9.15 -3.99 5.12
C LEU A 40 9.45 -2.51 5.35
N ASP A 41 10.35 -2.19 6.28
CA ASP A 41 10.75 -0.82 6.58
C ASP A 41 11.50 -0.19 5.40
N ILE A 42 12.44 -0.91 4.78
CA ILE A 42 13.10 -0.46 3.56
C ILE A 42 12.10 -0.28 2.43
N SER A 43 11.18 -1.23 2.24
CA SER A 43 10.15 -1.16 1.19
C SER A 43 9.25 0.07 1.35
N MET A 44 8.91 0.41 2.59
CA MET A 44 8.17 1.63 2.93
C MET A 44 8.98 2.88 2.56
N VAL A 45 10.24 2.98 2.99
CA VAL A 45 11.12 4.13 2.69
C VAL A 45 11.29 4.32 1.18
N ILE A 46 11.53 3.24 0.43
CA ILE A 46 11.63 3.30 -1.03
C ILE A 46 10.32 3.79 -1.63
N SER A 47 9.17 3.31 -1.15
CA SER A 47 7.85 3.73 -1.63
C SER A 47 7.62 5.24 -1.41
N HIS A 48 7.96 5.76 -0.23
CA HIS A 48 7.91 7.20 0.06
C HIS A 48 8.73 8.03 -0.95
N ILE A 49 10.01 7.65 -1.12
CA ILE A 49 10.91 8.38 -2.03
C ILE A 49 10.35 8.37 -3.46
N LEU A 50 9.84 7.23 -3.92
CA LEU A 50 9.28 7.10 -5.26
C LEU A 50 8.00 7.95 -5.43
N PHE A 51 7.08 7.97 -4.47
CA PHE A 51 5.88 8.80 -4.53
C PHE A 51 6.19 10.29 -4.54
N ILE A 52 7.17 10.72 -3.74
CA ILE A 52 7.66 12.11 -3.74
C ILE A 52 8.26 12.45 -5.10
N ALA A 53 9.15 11.60 -5.63
CA ALA A 53 9.81 11.83 -6.92
C ALA A 53 8.82 11.92 -8.09
N ILE A 54 7.86 10.98 -8.16
CA ILE A 54 6.80 10.98 -9.18
C ILE A 54 5.96 12.26 -9.08
N THR A 55 5.53 12.60 -7.86
CA THR A 55 4.71 13.80 -7.62
C THR A 55 5.45 15.06 -8.04
N ILE A 56 6.72 15.21 -7.66
CA ILE A 56 7.55 16.37 -8.05
C ILE A 56 7.67 16.44 -9.57
N ALA A 57 7.98 15.32 -10.23
CA ALA A 57 8.19 15.30 -11.67
C ALA A 57 6.91 15.72 -12.45
N ILE A 58 5.75 15.16 -12.08
CA ILE A 58 4.46 15.50 -12.69
C ILE A 58 4.07 16.95 -12.36
N SER A 59 4.17 17.34 -11.10
CA SER A 59 3.75 18.66 -10.62
C SER A 59 4.58 19.77 -11.24
N ARG A 60 5.91 19.60 -11.30
CA ARG A 60 6.82 20.55 -11.95
C ARG A 60 6.43 20.76 -13.41
N LYS A 61 6.14 19.69 -14.15
CA LYS A 61 5.71 19.80 -15.55
C LYS A 61 4.37 20.54 -15.66
N CYS A 62 3.41 20.25 -14.78
CA CYS A 62 2.11 20.93 -14.79
C CYS A 62 2.23 22.43 -14.47
N LEU A 63 3.15 22.81 -13.56
CA LEU A 63 3.45 24.20 -13.26
C LEU A 63 4.12 24.92 -14.43
N LEU A 64 5.04 24.27 -15.14
CA LEU A 64 5.63 24.83 -16.38
C LEU A 64 4.57 25.05 -17.47
N LEU A 65 3.50 24.26 -17.48
CA LEU A 65 2.33 24.44 -18.34
C LEU A 65 1.30 25.44 -17.77
N GLN A 66 1.68 26.18 -16.72
CA GLN A 66 0.86 27.20 -16.05
C GLN A 66 -0.51 26.67 -15.60
N LEU A 67 -0.60 25.37 -15.26
CA LEU A 67 -1.85 24.72 -14.86
C LEU A 67 -2.99 24.92 -15.89
N ALA A 68 -2.66 25.00 -17.18
CA ALA A 68 -3.66 25.16 -18.23
C ALA A 68 -4.42 23.84 -18.49
N ARG A 69 -5.76 23.92 -18.56
CA ARG A 69 -6.65 22.80 -18.92
C ARG A 69 -6.36 21.54 -18.09
N THR A 70 -6.01 20.42 -18.73
CA THR A 70 -5.71 19.12 -18.11
C THR A 70 -4.55 19.16 -17.12
N ALA A 71 -3.59 20.08 -17.29
CA ALA A 71 -2.46 20.20 -16.37
C ALA A 71 -2.90 20.57 -14.94
N LYS A 72 -4.01 21.32 -14.80
CA LYS A 72 -4.61 21.63 -13.50
C LYS A 72 -5.07 20.37 -12.79
N HIS A 73 -5.89 19.57 -13.47
CA HIS A 73 -6.38 18.29 -12.97
C HIS A 73 -5.22 17.36 -12.60
N ALA A 74 -4.24 17.20 -13.49
CA ALA A 74 -3.08 16.35 -13.26
C ALA A 74 -2.25 16.81 -12.04
N PHE A 75 -2.04 18.12 -11.86
CA PHE A 75 -1.33 18.68 -10.71
C PHE A 75 -2.04 18.35 -9.40
N TYR A 76 -3.33 18.68 -9.28
CA TYR A 76 -4.06 18.43 -8.04
C TYR A 76 -4.20 16.95 -7.74
N CYS A 77 -4.44 16.10 -8.75
CA CYS A 77 -4.48 14.65 -8.53
C CYS A 77 -3.11 14.08 -8.14
N ALA A 78 -2.01 14.58 -8.70
CA ALA A 78 -0.67 14.15 -8.29
C ALA A 78 -0.40 14.51 -6.82
N VAL A 79 -0.60 15.76 -6.43
CA VAL A 79 -0.38 16.19 -5.03
C VAL A 79 -1.33 15.46 -4.08
N ALA A 80 -2.63 15.40 -4.40
CA ALA A 80 -3.62 14.88 -3.49
C ALA A 80 -3.65 13.35 -3.44
N GLN A 81 -3.84 12.71 -4.60
CA GLN A 81 -4.10 11.27 -4.68
C GLN A 81 -2.83 10.44 -4.80
N VAL A 82 -1.71 11.02 -5.27
CA VAL A 82 -0.43 10.30 -5.35
C VAL A 82 0.44 10.57 -4.14
N LEU A 83 0.60 11.82 -3.70
CA LEU A 83 1.38 12.10 -2.51
C LEU A 83 0.54 11.94 -1.23
N CYS A 84 -0.48 12.79 -1.02
CA CYS A 84 -1.16 12.82 0.28
C CYS A 84 -1.85 11.50 0.65
N VAL A 85 -2.54 10.83 -0.28
CA VAL A 85 -3.17 9.53 0.02
C VAL A 85 -2.12 8.43 0.32
N SER A 86 -0.99 8.42 -0.38
CA SER A 86 0.08 7.44 -0.12
C SER A 86 0.77 7.68 1.21
N GLU A 87 1.06 8.94 1.54
CA GLU A 87 1.62 9.34 2.83
C GLU A 87 0.65 9.03 3.97
N ALA A 88 -0.64 9.31 3.80
CA ALA A 88 -1.65 8.95 4.79
C ALA A 88 -1.70 7.42 5.00
N MET A 89 -1.55 6.62 3.95
CA MET A 89 -1.53 5.17 4.08
C MET A 89 -0.35 4.69 4.94
N MET A 90 0.87 5.15 4.64
CA MET A 90 2.09 4.64 5.27
C MET A 90 2.41 5.26 6.64
N ILE A 91 1.99 6.51 6.91
CA ILE A 91 2.31 7.21 8.16
C ILE A 91 1.42 6.70 9.31
N ARG A 92 2.07 6.36 10.44
CA ARG A 92 1.39 5.89 11.66
C ARG A 92 1.08 6.98 12.68
N ASN A 93 1.70 8.15 12.57
CA ASN A 93 1.35 9.28 13.41
C ASN A 93 -0.07 9.76 13.05
N ALA A 94 -1.01 9.67 14.01
CA ALA A 94 -2.42 9.94 13.78
C ALA A 94 -2.68 11.36 13.25
N LEU A 95 -1.99 12.37 13.79
CA LEU A 95 -2.13 13.76 13.33
C LEU A 95 -1.73 13.88 11.85
N MET A 96 -0.55 13.37 11.49
CA MET A 96 -0.06 13.41 10.12
C MET A 96 -0.95 12.60 9.16
N HIS A 97 -1.40 11.41 9.57
CA HIS A 97 -2.35 10.60 8.82
C HIS A 97 -3.63 11.40 8.53
N THR A 98 -4.23 12.04 9.55
CA THR A 98 -5.44 12.86 9.39
C THR A 98 -5.18 14.08 8.51
N THR A 99 -4.07 14.79 8.70
CA THR A 99 -3.73 15.97 7.89
C THR A 99 -3.55 15.61 6.41
N PHE A 100 -2.77 14.58 6.11
CA PHE A 100 -2.59 14.12 4.73
C PHE A 100 -3.88 13.54 4.15
N GLY A 101 -4.66 12.78 4.93
CA GLY A 101 -5.97 12.27 4.50
C GLY A 101 -6.94 13.39 4.14
N LEU A 102 -7.02 14.44 4.95
CA LEU A 102 -7.87 15.61 4.70
C LEU A 102 -7.40 16.39 3.46
N LEU A 103 -6.11 16.66 3.33
CA LEU A 103 -5.54 17.32 2.15
C LEU A 103 -5.79 16.50 0.88
N GLY A 104 -5.58 15.18 0.94
CA GLY A 104 -5.84 14.25 -0.14
C GLY A 104 -7.30 14.27 -0.58
N CYS A 105 -8.23 14.33 0.38
CA CYS A 105 -9.66 14.47 0.13
C CYS A 105 -9.97 15.81 -0.57
N LEU A 106 -9.64 16.94 0.07
CA LEU A 106 -10.01 18.28 -0.43
C LEU A 106 -9.39 18.58 -1.81
N LEU A 107 -8.08 18.39 -1.95
CA LEU A 107 -7.38 18.67 -3.20
C LEU A 107 -7.75 17.65 -4.29
N GLY A 108 -8.01 16.40 -3.92
CA GLY A 108 -8.42 15.35 -4.85
C GLY A 108 -9.78 15.64 -5.48
N PHE A 109 -10.77 16.00 -4.65
CA PHE A 109 -12.09 16.42 -5.15
C PHE A 109 -12.01 17.70 -5.97
N PHE A 110 -11.18 18.66 -5.57
CA PHE A 110 -10.95 19.86 -6.38
C PHE A 110 -10.38 19.51 -7.76
N GLY A 111 -9.33 18.70 -7.81
CA GLY A 111 -8.70 18.24 -9.05
C GLY A 111 -9.68 17.53 -9.97
N VAL A 112 -10.48 16.60 -9.45
CA VAL A 112 -11.50 15.88 -10.24
C VAL A 112 -12.64 16.80 -10.66
N GLY A 113 -13.13 17.64 -9.74
CA GLY A 113 -14.23 18.59 -10.01
C GLY A 113 -13.91 19.55 -11.15
N THR A 114 -12.69 20.07 -11.22
CA THR A 114 -12.27 20.95 -12.33
C THR A 114 -12.37 20.28 -13.71
N GLU A 115 -12.09 18.98 -13.78
CA GLU A 115 -12.13 18.22 -15.03
C GLU A 115 -13.55 17.75 -15.37
N VAL A 116 -14.35 17.42 -14.36
CA VAL A 116 -15.77 17.12 -14.53
C VAL A 116 -16.49 18.34 -15.11
N LEU A 117 -16.38 19.51 -14.49
CA LEU A 117 -17.06 20.73 -14.98
C LEU A 117 -16.66 21.12 -16.42
N ARG A 118 -15.47 20.71 -16.87
CA ARG A 118 -14.94 21.03 -18.20
C ARG A 118 -15.42 20.10 -19.32
N LYS A 119 -15.72 18.83 -19.02
CA LYS A 119 -16.03 17.81 -20.02
C LYS A 119 -17.53 17.58 -20.12
N GLN A 120 -18.07 17.37 -21.33
CA GLN A 120 -19.49 17.01 -21.52
C GLN A 120 -19.74 15.50 -21.44
N THR A 121 -18.72 14.67 -21.67
CA THR A 121 -18.81 13.21 -21.54
C THR A 121 -17.89 12.75 -20.42
N HIS A 122 -18.48 12.14 -19.39
CA HIS A 122 -17.74 11.76 -18.18
C HIS A 122 -17.43 10.26 -18.14
N PHE A 123 -16.29 9.92 -17.52
CA PHE A 123 -15.93 8.58 -17.01
C PHE A 123 -15.99 7.37 -17.96
N ARG A 124 -15.95 7.55 -19.29
CA ARG A 124 -15.90 6.41 -20.23
C ARG A 124 -14.54 5.70 -20.26
N SER A 125 -13.45 6.41 -19.98
CA SER A 125 -12.10 5.82 -20.00
C SER A 125 -11.84 4.94 -18.77
N LYS A 126 -10.91 3.98 -18.88
CA LYS A 126 -10.45 3.17 -17.73
C LYS A 126 -9.90 4.07 -16.61
N HIS A 127 -9.11 5.08 -16.97
CA HIS A 127 -8.63 6.12 -16.06
C HIS A 127 -9.79 6.82 -15.32
N GLY A 128 -10.83 7.25 -16.03
CA GLY A 128 -11.99 7.90 -15.42
C GLY A 128 -12.75 6.99 -14.45
N ARG A 129 -12.97 5.72 -14.81
CA ARG A 129 -13.67 4.74 -13.95
C ARG A 129 -12.91 4.44 -12.67
N PHE A 130 -11.61 4.16 -12.77
CA PHE A 130 -10.76 3.94 -11.60
C PHE A 130 -10.66 5.21 -10.74
N GLY A 131 -10.58 6.39 -11.36
CA GLY A 131 -10.51 7.66 -10.65
C GLY A 131 -11.78 7.92 -9.85
N LEU A 132 -12.95 7.64 -10.43
CA LEU A 132 -14.24 7.74 -9.72
C LEU A 132 -14.33 6.74 -8.57
N ALA A 133 -13.96 5.47 -8.80
CA ALA A 133 -13.93 4.46 -7.74
C ALA A 133 -13.01 4.88 -6.58
N GLY A 134 -11.82 5.39 -6.90
CA GLY A 134 -10.89 5.94 -5.91
C GLY A 134 -11.49 7.11 -5.14
N CYS A 135 -12.21 8.03 -5.79
CA CYS A 135 -12.88 9.14 -5.10
C CYS A 135 -14.00 8.68 -4.16
N LEU A 136 -14.81 7.70 -4.57
CA LEU A 136 -15.88 7.14 -3.72
C LEU A 136 -15.31 6.42 -2.50
N LEU A 137 -14.25 5.63 -2.69
CA LEU A 137 -13.55 4.97 -1.58
C LEU A 137 -12.84 5.98 -0.67
N LEU A 138 -12.25 7.05 -1.23
CA LEU A 138 -11.66 8.13 -0.44
C LEU A 138 -12.70 8.82 0.43
N PHE A 139 -13.89 9.08 -0.12
CA PHE A 139 -15.02 9.64 0.63
C PHE A 139 -15.44 8.71 1.77
N GLY A 140 -15.64 7.42 1.50
CA GLY A 140 -15.97 6.43 2.53
C GLY A 140 -14.91 6.33 3.63
N SER A 141 -13.63 6.32 3.25
CA SER A 141 -12.50 6.33 4.17
C SER A 141 -12.48 7.60 5.02
N PHE A 142 -12.76 8.76 4.43
CA PHE A 142 -12.87 10.03 5.14
C PHE A 142 -13.95 10.01 6.23
N PHE A 143 -15.18 9.58 5.91
CA PHE A 143 -16.26 9.53 6.93
C PHE A 143 -15.97 8.52 8.03
N THR A 144 -15.49 7.33 7.67
CA THR A 144 -15.13 6.31 8.68
C THR A 144 -13.98 6.78 9.57
N GLY A 145 -12.99 7.50 9.01
CA GLY A 145 -11.90 8.11 9.76
C GLY A 145 -12.36 9.22 10.69
N MET A 146 -13.22 10.13 10.21
CA MET A 146 -13.82 11.17 11.05
C MET A 146 -14.66 10.57 12.19
N TRP A 147 -15.41 9.51 11.91
CA TRP A 147 -16.19 8.80 12.92
C TRP A 147 -15.30 8.11 13.97
N LEU A 148 -14.18 7.51 13.56
CA LEU A 148 -13.17 6.95 14.48
C LEU A 148 -12.57 8.02 15.38
N LEU A 149 -12.26 9.21 14.85
CA LEU A 149 -11.76 10.33 15.66
C LEU A 149 -12.80 10.77 16.71
N LEU A 150 -14.08 10.84 16.34
CA LEU A 150 -15.16 11.15 17.28
C LEU A 150 -15.33 10.07 18.35
N GLN A 151 -15.20 8.79 17.98
CA GLN A 151 -15.24 7.67 18.93
C GLN A 151 -14.06 7.74 19.92
N GLN A 152 -12.86 8.03 19.44
CA GLN A 152 -11.68 8.19 20.28
C GLN A 152 -11.87 9.32 21.30
N LEU A 153 -12.47 10.45 20.90
CA LEU A 153 -12.81 11.54 21.83
C LEU A 153 -13.84 11.14 22.90
N ARG A 154 -14.68 10.15 22.61
CA ARG A 154 -15.69 9.59 23.52
C ARG A 154 -15.19 8.40 24.35
N ASN A 155 -13.93 7.99 24.19
CA ASN A 155 -13.37 6.75 24.74
C ASN A 155 -14.14 5.48 24.32
N GLU A 156 -14.82 5.52 23.17
CA GLU A 156 -15.43 4.35 22.55
C GLU A 156 -14.50 3.86 21.43
N PHE A 157 -14.37 2.55 21.25
CA PHE A 157 -13.53 2.00 20.18
C PHE A 157 -14.21 0.82 19.49
N SER A 158 -14.49 0.98 18.20
CA SER A 158 -15.05 -0.08 17.37
C SER A 158 -13.98 -0.68 16.45
N ILE A 159 -13.56 -1.91 16.76
CA ILE A 159 -12.60 -2.67 15.93
C ILE A 159 -13.15 -2.88 14.51
N SER A 160 -14.45 -3.17 14.37
CA SER A 160 -15.09 -3.38 13.07
C SER A 160 -15.06 -2.14 12.19
N LEU A 161 -15.28 -0.95 12.78
CA LEU A 161 -15.17 0.32 12.07
C LEU A 161 -13.72 0.61 11.65
N LEU A 162 -12.75 0.37 12.54
CA LEU A 162 -11.33 0.51 12.21
C LEU A 162 -10.93 -0.42 11.07
N PHE A 163 -11.40 -1.66 11.09
CA PHE A 163 -11.17 -2.61 10.01
C PHE A 163 -11.80 -2.11 8.70
N GLY A 164 -13.05 -1.67 8.73
CA GLY A 164 -13.72 -1.09 7.56
C GLY A 164 -12.99 0.13 6.99
N HIS A 165 -12.50 1.02 7.85
CA HIS A 165 -11.67 2.17 7.46
C HIS A 165 -10.38 1.72 6.75
N ARG A 166 -9.65 0.74 7.32
CA ARG A 166 -8.43 0.19 6.71
C ARG A 166 -8.69 -0.47 5.37
N VAL A 167 -9.74 -1.28 5.25
CA VAL A 167 -10.18 -1.89 3.98
C VAL A 167 -10.45 -0.80 2.95
N CYS A 168 -11.26 0.19 3.30
CA CYS A 168 -11.64 1.27 2.39
C CYS A 168 -10.43 2.11 1.96
N GLY A 169 -9.53 2.44 2.89
CA GLY A 169 -8.27 3.13 2.63
C GLY A 169 -7.34 2.36 1.69
N LEU A 170 -7.15 1.05 1.92
CA LEU A 170 -6.31 0.21 1.07
C LEU A 170 -6.86 0.10 -0.36
N PHE A 171 -8.17 -0.16 -0.51
CA PHE A 171 -8.80 -0.20 -1.83
C PHE A 171 -8.79 1.18 -2.51
N CYS A 172 -8.97 2.27 -1.76
CA CYS A 172 -8.83 3.63 -2.27
C CYS A 172 -7.44 3.83 -2.86
N PHE A 173 -6.38 3.52 -2.11
CA PHE A 173 -5.00 3.64 -2.56
C PHE A 173 -4.74 2.81 -3.83
N MET A 174 -5.19 1.55 -3.86
CA MET A 174 -5.01 0.72 -5.05
C MET A 174 -5.76 1.29 -6.27
N ALA A 175 -6.97 1.82 -6.07
CA ALA A 175 -7.74 2.45 -7.14
C ALA A 175 -7.08 3.75 -7.65
N THR A 176 -6.52 4.58 -6.77
CA THR A 176 -5.79 5.80 -7.14
C THR A 176 -4.49 5.49 -7.88
N MET A 177 -3.72 4.48 -7.43
CA MET A 177 -2.53 4.04 -8.15
C MET A 177 -2.86 3.40 -9.49
N GLY A 178 -3.94 2.61 -9.57
CA GLY A 178 -4.47 2.12 -10.85
C GLY A 178 -4.87 3.26 -11.79
N THR A 179 -5.50 4.31 -11.26
CA THR A 179 -5.85 5.52 -12.01
C THR A 179 -4.62 6.21 -12.60
N LEU A 180 -3.56 6.35 -11.80
CA LEU A 180 -2.26 6.90 -12.23
C LEU A 180 -1.60 6.00 -13.29
N MET A 181 -1.64 4.69 -13.11
CA MET A 181 -1.14 3.74 -14.10
C MET A 181 -1.85 3.86 -15.45
N PHE A 182 -3.17 4.07 -15.45
CA PHE A 182 -3.91 4.35 -16.68
C PHE A 182 -3.65 5.76 -17.22
N SER A 183 -3.37 6.75 -16.38
CA SER A 183 -3.08 8.12 -16.83
C SER A 183 -1.80 8.19 -17.66
N TYR A 184 -0.83 7.30 -17.41
CA TYR A 184 0.38 7.16 -18.23
C TYR A 184 0.14 6.81 -19.70
N ASN A 185 -1.02 6.26 -20.04
CA ASN A 185 -1.41 5.95 -21.42
C ASN A 185 -2.27 7.06 -22.06
N THR A 186 -2.45 8.20 -21.38
CA THR A 186 -3.25 9.30 -21.92
C THR A 186 -2.43 10.16 -22.89
N GLY A 187 -3.12 10.83 -23.81
CA GLY A 187 -2.47 11.78 -24.73
C GLY A 187 -1.72 12.90 -24.01
N PHE A 188 -2.16 13.31 -22.81
CA PHE A 188 -1.46 14.31 -22.00
C PHE A 188 -0.05 13.86 -21.62
N MET A 189 0.10 12.60 -21.17
CA MET A 189 1.41 12.06 -20.79
C MET A 189 2.31 11.85 -22.00
N HIS A 190 1.80 11.26 -23.08
CA HIS A 190 2.57 11.05 -24.31
C HIS A 190 3.00 12.34 -25.01
N HIS A 191 2.25 13.44 -24.86
CA HIS A 191 2.65 14.73 -25.41
C HIS A 191 3.78 15.41 -24.61
N ASN A 192 3.90 15.09 -23.31
CA ASN A 192 4.77 15.81 -22.39
C ASN A 192 6.03 15.05 -21.99
N TRP A 193 6.07 13.73 -22.20
CA TRP A 193 7.20 12.86 -21.89
C TRP A 193 7.45 11.84 -23.00
N GLN A 194 8.73 11.48 -23.18
CA GLN A 194 9.13 10.39 -24.06
C GLN A 194 8.67 9.03 -23.51
N ASN A 195 8.48 8.05 -24.40
CA ASN A 195 8.00 6.72 -24.05
C ASN A 195 8.88 6.02 -22.98
N ASN A 196 10.19 6.21 -23.02
CA ASN A 196 11.11 5.64 -22.02
C ASN A 196 10.83 6.19 -20.61
N HIS A 197 10.61 7.51 -20.48
CA HIS A 197 10.24 8.12 -19.19
C HIS A 197 8.89 7.62 -18.69
N ILE A 198 7.92 7.42 -19.60
CA ILE A 198 6.62 6.86 -19.24
C ILE A 198 6.75 5.42 -18.73
N ALA A 199 7.61 4.60 -19.34
CA ALA A 199 7.90 3.25 -18.87
C ALA A 199 8.54 3.25 -17.48
N VAL A 200 9.48 4.17 -17.22
CA VAL A 200 10.07 4.37 -15.90
C VAL A 200 9.01 4.78 -14.87
N PHE A 201 8.15 5.75 -15.18
CA PHE A 201 7.07 6.16 -14.27
C PHE A 201 6.13 5.00 -13.92
N LYS A 202 5.76 4.18 -14.89
CA LYS A 202 4.94 2.97 -14.67
C LYS A 202 5.64 2.00 -13.72
N CYS A 203 6.93 1.72 -13.97
CA CYS A 203 7.73 0.82 -13.14
C CYS A 203 7.85 1.35 -11.71
N CYS A 204 8.23 2.62 -11.55
CA CYS A 204 8.34 3.26 -10.23
C CYS A 204 7.01 3.28 -9.49
N THR A 205 5.89 3.58 -10.18
CA THR A 205 4.56 3.56 -9.56
C THR A 205 4.18 2.17 -9.09
N LEU A 206 4.45 1.13 -9.90
CA LEU A 206 4.15 -0.25 -9.53
C LEU A 206 5.00 -0.70 -8.34
N MET A 207 6.30 -0.39 -8.33
CA MET A 207 7.18 -0.71 -7.21
C MET A 207 6.74 -0.01 -5.91
N ALA A 208 6.45 1.29 -5.97
CA ALA A 208 5.98 2.06 -4.82
C ALA A 208 4.62 1.55 -4.31
N MET A 209 3.71 1.21 -5.22
CA MET A 209 2.41 0.62 -4.87
C MET A 209 2.59 -0.73 -4.16
N LEU A 210 3.40 -1.64 -4.72
CA LEU A 210 3.64 -2.95 -4.12
C LEU A 210 4.31 -2.83 -2.76
N GLY A 211 5.34 -1.98 -2.64
CA GLY A 211 6.04 -1.74 -1.37
C GLY A 211 5.09 -1.21 -0.28
N ALA A 212 4.27 -0.21 -0.60
CA ALA A 212 3.28 0.34 0.32
C ALA A 212 2.20 -0.68 0.71
N VAL A 213 1.67 -1.47 -0.24
CA VAL A 213 0.67 -2.51 0.03
C VAL A 213 1.25 -3.62 0.91
N CYS A 214 2.48 -4.07 0.64
CA CYS A 214 3.16 -5.08 1.46
C CYS A 214 3.36 -4.57 2.89
N TYR A 215 3.74 -3.31 3.06
CA TYR A 215 3.85 -2.68 4.38
C TYR A 215 2.50 -2.63 5.12
N GLU A 216 1.42 -2.20 4.46
CA GLU A 216 0.08 -2.19 5.08
C GLU A 216 -0.45 -3.58 5.40
N TYR A 217 -0.12 -4.58 4.57
CA TYR A 217 -0.62 -5.94 4.73
C TYR A 217 -0.28 -6.53 6.10
N ARG A 218 0.89 -6.19 6.66
CA ARG A 218 1.28 -6.57 8.04
C ARG A 218 0.23 -6.14 9.07
N TYR A 219 -0.21 -4.89 8.99
CA TYR A 219 -1.17 -4.32 9.94
C TYR A 219 -2.59 -4.78 9.64
N PHE A 220 -2.90 -4.99 8.37
CA PHE A 220 -4.16 -5.58 7.92
C PHE A 220 -4.34 -7.00 8.47
N ALA A 221 -3.31 -7.85 8.36
CA ALA A 221 -3.32 -9.20 8.90
C ALA A 221 -3.50 -9.21 10.43
N ALA A 222 -2.83 -8.29 11.14
CA ALA A 222 -3.04 -8.12 12.58
C ALA A 222 -4.48 -7.72 12.93
N SER A 223 -5.11 -6.84 12.13
CA SER A 223 -6.52 -6.48 12.31
C SER A 223 -7.48 -7.64 12.05
N ILE A 224 -7.19 -8.49 11.05
CA ILE A 224 -7.97 -9.70 10.81
C ILE A 224 -7.84 -10.64 12.00
N ALA A 225 -6.62 -10.89 12.48
CA ALA A 225 -6.39 -11.76 13.63
C ALA A 225 -7.16 -11.27 14.88
N ALA A 226 -7.20 -9.95 15.11
CA ALA A 226 -7.96 -9.35 16.22
C ALA A 226 -9.49 -9.46 16.08
N LEU A 227 -10.01 -9.73 14.87
CA LEU A 227 -11.43 -9.96 14.62
C LEU A 227 -11.84 -11.43 14.79
N ILE A 228 -10.89 -12.37 14.80
CA ILE A 228 -11.18 -13.79 14.97
C ILE A 228 -11.47 -14.03 16.46
N PRO A 229 -12.65 -14.58 16.83
CA PRO A 229 -12.94 -14.95 18.20
C PRO A 229 -11.91 -15.96 18.73
N ASN A 230 -11.43 -15.77 19.97
CA ASN A 230 -10.44 -16.65 20.59
C ASN A 230 -10.87 -18.13 20.57
N GLN A 231 -12.18 -18.42 20.66
CA GLN A 231 -12.71 -19.78 20.61
C GLN A 231 -12.36 -20.51 19.31
N ILE A 232 -12.24 -19.79 18.18
CA ILE A 232 -11.84 -20.37 16.89
C ILE A 232 -10.34 -20.62 16.87
N LEU A 233 -9.54 -19.70 17.43
CA LEU A 233 -8.08 -19.85 17.51
C LEU A 233 -7.70 -21.03 18.42
N ASP A 234 -8.37 -21.16 19.56
CA ASP A 234 -8.19 -22.26 20.52
C ASP A 234 -8.61 -23.63 19.92
N ALA A 235 -9.58 -23.65 19.01
CA ALA A 235 -9.95 -24.86 18.27
C ALA A 235 -8.94 -25.24 17.18
N ILE A 236 -8.16 -24.27 16.67
CA ILE A 236 -7.12 -24.47 15.65
C ILE A 236 -5.76 -24.79 16.27
N SER A 237 -5.51 -24.46 17.55
CA SER A 237 -4.31 -24.92 18.25
C SER A 237 -4.33 -26.45 18.28
N VAL A 238 -3.56 -27.01 17.35
CA VAL A 238 -3.37 -28.43 17.10
C VAL A 238 -3.18 -29.13 18.44
N TYR A 239 -4.02 -30.15 18.71
CA TYR A 239 -3.74 -31.18 19.70
C TYR A 239 -2.29 -31.62 19.53
N GLU A 240 -1.41 -31.14 20.41
CA GLU A 240 -0.07 -31.67 20.54
C GLU A 240 -0.29 -33.12 20.96
N ARG A 241 -0.20 -34.04 20.00
CA ARG A 241 -0.46 -35.47 20.23
C ARG A 241 0.52 -35.90 21.32
N ASP A 242 0.01 -36.04 22.54
CA ASP A 242 0.75 -36.61 23.66
C ASP A 242 1.34 -37.94 23.17
N ARG A 243 2.63 -37.91 22.86
CA ARG A 243 3.42 -39.11 22.67
C ARG A 243 3.66 -39.66 24.07
N HIS A 244 2.64 -40.34 24.60
CA HIS A 244 2.85 -41.37 25.61
C HIS A 244 3.76 -42.44 24.98
N LEU A 245 5.06 -42.26 25.15
CA LEU A 245 6.04 -43.30 24.96
C LEU A 245 5.92 -44.25 26.16
N GLY A 246 5.29 -45.40 25.91
CA GLY A 246 5.54 -46.63 26.66
C GLY A 246 6.82 -47.30 26.19
#